data_AF-A0A2D4I656-F1
#
_entry.id   AF-A0A2D4I656-F1
#
_cell.length_a   1.000
_cell.length_b   1.000
_cell.length_c   1.000
_cell.angle_alpha   90.00
_cell.angle_beta   90.00
_cell.angle_gamma   90.00
#
_symmetry.space_group_name_H-M   'P 1'
#
loop_
_entity.id
_entity.type
_entity.pdbx_description
1 polymer ?
#
loop_
_entity_poly.entity_id
_entity_poly.type
_entity_poly.pdbx_seq_one_letter_code
_entity_poly.pdbx_strand_id
1 'polypeptide(L)'
;MQTGYNKLCDWWSLGVIMYEMLIGYPPFCSETPQETYRKIMNWKETLVFPPEVPISEKAKELILKFCTDAENRVGSNGVEEIKSHAFFEGVDWAHIRERPAAITIEIKSIDDTSNFDEFPESDILQPVPNTTEPDFKSKDWVFLNYTYKRFEGLTQRGSIPSYMKAGKL
;
A
#
# COMPACT_ATOMS: atom_id res chain seq x y z
N MET A 1 20.20 0.44 17.93
CA MET A 1 19.90 1.59 17.05
C MET A 1 18.91 1.09 16.01
N GLN A 2 17.67 1.58 16.01
CA GLN A 2 16.72 1.26 14.93
C GLN A 2 17.19 1.98 13.67
N THR A 3 17.72 1.24 12.71
CA THR A 3 17.88 1.69 11.33
C THR A 3 16.49 1.98 10.78
N GLY A 4 16.27 3.21 10.30
CA GLY A 4 14.98 3.64 9.77
C GLY A 4 14.53 2.75 8.62
N TYR A 5 13.23 2.47 8.59
CA TYR A 5 12.55 1.78 7.50
C TYR A 5 12.65 2.60 6.20
N ASN A 6 12.82 1.92 5.07
CA ASN A 6 12.93 2.55 3.75
C ASN A 6 11.89 1.95 2.79
N LYS A 7 11.68 2.57 1.63
CA LYS A 7 10.75 2.13 0.57
C LYS A 7 10.85 0.64 0.16
N LEU A 8 11.93 -0.06 0.51
CA LEU A 8 12.12 -1.47 0.14
C LEU A 8 11.15 -2.38 0.87
N CYS A 9 10.58 -1.91 1.97
CA CYS A 9 9.52 -2.59 2.66
C CYS A 9 8.26 -2.84 1.83
N ASP A 10 7.96 -1.95 0.88
CA ASP A 10 6.76 -2.06 0.05
C ASP A 10 6.96 -3.26 -0.89
N TRP A 11 8.19 -3.50 -1.31
CA TRP A 11 8.58 -4.70 -2.04
C TRP A 11 8.48 -5.98 -1.21
N TRP A 12 8.76 -5.92 0.11
CA TRP A 12 8.47 -7.05 0.99
C TRP A 12 6.97 -7.34 1.03
N SER A 13 6.14 -6.32 1.28
CA SER A 13 4.69 -6.45 1.28
C SER A 13 4.15 -6.97 -0.06
N LEU A 14 4.72 -6.53 -1.19
CA LEU A 14 4.37 -7.06 -2.50
C LEU A 14 4.70 -8.56 -2.65
N GLY A 15 5.83 -9.02 -2.11
CA GLY A 15 6.18 -10.43 -2.06
C GLY A 15 5.19 -11.26 -1.23
N VAL A 16 4.74 -10.72 -0.09
CA VAL A 16 3.72 -11.34 0.76
C VAL A 16 2.38 -11.44 0.03
N ILE A 17 1.93 -10.36 -0.62
CA ILE A 17 0.69 -10.34 -1.42
C ILE A 17 0.79 -11.30 -2.61
N MET A 18 1.93 -11.33 -3.30
CA MET A 18 2.17 -12.25 -4.41
C MET A 18 2.10 -13.72 -3.95
N TYR A 19 2.67 -14.04 -2.79
CA TYR A 19 2.53 -15.36 -2.18
C TYR A 19 1.05 -15.69 -1.93
N GLU A 20 0.32 -14.79 -1.27
CA GLU A 20 -1.08 -15.00 -0.91
C GLU A 20 -1.98 -15.19 -2.15
N MET A 21 -1.78 -14.40 -3.21
CA MET A 21 -2.53 -14.56 -4.47
C MET A 21 -2.30 -15.91 -5.16
N LEU A 22 -1.11 -16.50 -5.03
CA LEU A 22 -0.73 -17.74 -5.70
C LEU A 22 -0.96 -19.00 -4.85
N ILE A 23 -0.87 -18.86 -3.53
CA ILE A 23 -0.99 -19.96 -2.58
C ILE A 23 -2.39 -20.02 -1.94
N GLY A 24 -3.09 -18.89 -1.86
CA GLY A 24 -4.43 -18.76 -1.30
C GLY A 24 -4.46 -18.39 0.18
N TYR A 25 -3.31 -18.25 0.84
CA TYR A 25 -3.20 -17.76 2.22
C TYR A 25 -1.86 -17.05 2.48
N PRO A 26 -1.76 -16.16 3.49
CA PRO A 26 -0.52 -15.45 3.79
C PRO A 26 0.61 -16.37 4.27
N PRO A 27 1.87 -16.12 3.90
CA PRO A 27 3.01 -16.99 4.23
C PRO A 27 3.29 -17.12 5.74
N PHE A 28 2.93 -16.10 6.52
CA PHE A 28 3.20 -16.05 7.97
C PHE A 28 1.93 -16.14 8.83
N CYS A 29 0.83 -16.61 8.24
CA CYS A 29 -0.45 -16.75 8.94
C CYS A 29 -0.30 -17.62 10.21
N SER A 30 -0.81 -17.13 11.33
CA SER A 30 -0.74 -17.77 12.65
C SER A 30 -1.94 -17.36 13.49
N GLU A 31 -2.24 -18.13 14.54
CA GLU A 31 -3.37 -17.88 15.44
C GLU A 31 -3.20 -16.61 16.30
N THR A 32 -1.96 -16.22 16.60
CA THR A 32 -1.67 -15.05 17.43
C THR A 32 -0.74 -14.05 16.71
N PRO A 33 -0.89 -12.74 16.96
CA PRO A 33 -0.01 -11.72 16.40
C PRO A 33 1.47 -11.93 16.77
N GLN A 34 1.74 -12.42 17.98
CA GLN A 34 3.09 -12.70 18.48
C GLN A 34 3.76 -13.81 17.67
N GLU A 35 3.01 -14.86 17.33
CA GLU A 35 3.51 -15.96 16.49
C GLU A 35 3.75 -15.49 15.05
N THR A 36 2.83 -14.70 14.49
CA THR A 36 3.03 -14.08 13.16
C THR A 36 4.31 -13.24 13.14
N TYR A 37 4.54 -12.41 14.17
CA TYR A 37 5.77 -11.62 14.29
C TYR A 37 7.02 -12.51 14.41
N ARG A 38 6.97 -13.57 15.21
CA ARG A 38 8.06 -14.54 15.35
C ARG A 38 8.39 -15.22 14.02
N LYS A 39 7.38 -15.57 13.22
CA LYS A 39 7.59 -16.10 11.86
C LYS A 39 8.22 -15.07 10.94
N ILE A 40 7.69 -13.85 10.89
CA ILE A 40 8.26 -12.76 10.07
C ILE A 40 9.74 -12.51 10.42
N MET A 41 10.09 -12.49 11.70
CA MET A 41 11.48 -12.31 12.15
C MET A 41 12.38 -13.49 11.74
N ASN A 42 11.84 -14.71 11.69
CA ASN A 42 12.54 -15.92 11.28
C ASN A 42 12.12 -16.36 9.87
N TRP A 43 11.91 -15.40 8.95
CA TRP A 43 11.36 -15.66 7.62
C TRP A 43 12.17 -16.68 6.81
N LYS A 44 13.50 -16.73 7.01
CA LYS A 44 14.41 -17.66 6.32
C LYS A 44 14.01 -19.13 6.53
N GLU A 45 13.44 -19.43 7.69
CA GLU A 45 13.03 -20.79 8.08
C GLU A 45 11.52 -21.00 7.93
N THR A 46 10.73 -19.92 7.95
CA THR A 46 9.27 -20.00 8.05
C THR A 46 8.54 -19.62 6.77
N LEU A 47 9.20 -19.01 5.79
CA LEU A 47 8.67 -18.82 4.44
C LEU A 47 8.82 -20.14 3.67
N VAL A 48 7.80 -20.99 3.75
CA VAL A 48 7.78 -22.32 3.15
C VAL A 48 6.63 -22.42 2.16
N PHE A 49 6.91 -22.93 0.96
CA PHE A 49 5.89 -23.18 -0.05
C PHE A 49 5.27 -24.58 0.15
N PRO A 50 3.93 -24.70 0.24
CA PRO A 50 3.26 -26.00 0.35
C PRO A 50 3.51 -26.85 -0.91
N PRO A 51 3.96 -28.11 -0.78
CA PRO A 51 4.24 -28.99 -1.93
C PRO A 51 3.00 -29.34 -2.76
N GLU A 52 1.81 -29.26 -2.17
CA GLU A 52 0.53 -29.57 -2.80
C GLU A 52 -0.01 -28.46 -3.71
N VAL A 53 0.46 -27.22 -3.57
CA VAL A 53 -0.01 -26.09 -4.39
C VAL A 53 0.90 -25.90 -5.60
N PRO A 54 0.38 -26.02 -6.84
CA PRO A 54 1.18 -25.82 -8.04
C PRO A 54 1.54 -24.34 -8.21
N ILE A 55 2.83 -24.03 -8.14
CA ILE A 55 3.38 -22.70 -8.37
C ILE A 55 4.64 -22.80 -9.24
N SER A 56 4.73 -21.93 -10.24
CA SER A 56 5.89 -21.91 -11.14
C SER A 56 7.18 -21.55 -10.40
N GLU A 57 8.30 -22.11 -10.84
CA GLU A 57 9.61 -21.83 -10.23
C GLU A 57 9.97 -20.34 -10.33
N LYS A 58 9.65 -19.71 -11.47
CA LYS A 58 9.83 -18.27 -11.69
C LYS A 58 9.08 -17.42 -10.65
N ALA A 59 7.90 -17.85 -10.22
CA ALA A 59 7.14 -17.15 -9.19
C ALA A 59 7.75 -17.32 -7.80
N LYS A 60 8.14 -18.56 -7.44
CA LYS A 60 8.83 -18.83 -6.16
C LYS A 60 10.11 -18.01 -6.04
N GLU A 61 10.92 -17.99 -7.09
CA GLU A 61 12.18 -17.27 -7.12
C GLU A 61 11.97 -15.77 -6.94
N LEU A 62 10.93 -15.20 -7.56
CA LEU A 62 10.58 -13.78 -7.38
C LEU A 62 10.10 -13.47 -5.95
N ILE A 63 9.24 -14.31 -5.37
CA ILE A 63 8.77 -14.16 -3.99
C ILE A 63 9.96 -14.19 -3.02
N LEU A 64 10.91 -15.11 -3.20
CA LEU A 64 12.12 -15.19 -2.38
C LEU A 64 13.02 -13.96 -2.55
N LYS A 65 13.09 -13.37 -3.74
CA LYS A 65 13.82 -12.10 -3.99
C LYS A 65 13.13 -10.87 -3.38
N PHE A 66 11.82 -10.90 -3.20
CA PHE A 66 11.08 -9.87 -2.46
C PHE A 66 11.22 -10.05 -0.94
N CYS A 67 10.98 -11.28 -0.47
CA CYS A 67 10.99 -11.65 0.93
C CYS A 67 12.40 -12.03 1.38
N THR A 68 13.35 -11.10 1.27
CA THR A 68 14.73 -11.26 1.74
C THR A 68 15.20 -10.07 2.57
N ASP A 69 16.43 -10.12 3.06
CA ASP A 69 17.09 -9.01 3.76
C ASP A 69 17.09 -7.75 2.89
N ALA A 70 16.93 -6.56 3.50
CA ALA A 70 16.68 -5.32 2.77
C ALA A 70 17.78 -4.98 1.75
N GLU A 71 19.03 -5.32 2.06
CA GLU A 71 20.22 -5.08 1.24
C GLU A 71 20.24 -5.91 -0.04
N ASN A 72 19.59 -7.09 -0.02
CA ASN A 72 19.55 -8.04 -1.13
C ASN A 72 18.21 -8.03 -1.88
N ARG A 73 17.26 -7.21 -1.43
CA ARG A 73 15.90 -7.21 -1.95
C ARG A 73 15.85 -6.64 -3.36
N VAL A 74 15.13 -7.34 -4.24
CA VAL A 74 14.83 -6.85 -5.59
C VAL A 74 14.04 -5.54 -5.52
N GLY A 75 14.34 -4.59 -6.41
CA GLY A 75 13.78 -3.25 -6.38
C GLY A 75 14.60 -2.25 -5.57
N SER A 76 15.73 -2.67 -5.00
CA SER A 76 16.68 -1.80 -4.30
C SER A 76 17.36 -0.82 -5.23
N ASN A 77 17.79 -1.27 -6.42
CA ASN A 77 18.38 -0.42 -7.44
C ASN A 77 17.33 0.15 -8.42
N GLY A 78 16.04 -0.13 -8.19
CA GLY A 78 14.93 0.39 -8.97
C GLY A 78 13.98 -0.68 -9.48
N VAL A 79 12.81 -0.25 -9.95
CA VAL A 79 11.72 -1.14 -10.39
C VAL A 79 12.08 -2.02 -11.60
N GLU A 80 13.12 -1.65 -12.36
CA GLU A 80 13.54 -2.40 -13.55
C GLU A 80 14.07 -3.81 -13.22
N GLU A 81 14.65 -4.02 -12.03
CA GLU A 81 15.02 -5.36 -11.56
C GLU A 81 13.80 -6.29 -11.44
N ILE A 82 12.65 -5.72 -11.05
CA ILE A 82 11.39 -6.44 -10.90
C ILE A 82 10.80 -6.71 -12.29
N LYS A 83 10.72 -5.67 -13.14
CA LYS A 83 10.13 -5.78 -14.50
C LYS A 83 10.86 -6.76 -15.40
N SER A 84 12.18 -6.89 -15.24
CA SER A 84 13.02 -7.79 -16.02
C SER A 84 13.04 -9.24 -15.49
N HIS A 85 12.40 -9.52 -14.35
CA HIS A 85 12.34 -10.88 -13.80
C HIS A 85 11.58 -11.82 -14.75
N ALA A 86 12.05 -13.06 -14.87
CA ALA A 86 11.49 -14.06 -15.78
C ALA A 86 10.00 -14.37 -15.53
N PHE A 87 9.49 -14.07 -14.34
CA PHE A 87 8.06 -14.17 -14.01
C PHE A 87 7.19 -13.25 -14.89
N PHE A 88 7.71 -12.08 -15.27
CA PHE A 88 7.02 -11.10 -16.11
C PHE A 88 7.42 -11.18 -17.59
N GLU A 89 7.99 -12.31 -18.02
CA GLU A 89 8.33 -12.52 -19.42
C GLU A 89 7.08 -12.38 -20.31
N GLY A 90 7.19 -11.54 -21.36
CA GLY A 90 6.07 -11.25 -22.27
C GLY A 90 5.10 -10.16 -21.80
N VAL A 91 5.33 -9.54 -20.64
CA VAL A 91 4.55 -8.39 -20.20
C VAL A 91 5.00 -7.14 -20.96
N ASP A 92 4.09 -6.55 -21.73
CA ASP A 92 4.26 -5.21 -22.30
C ASP A 92 3.94 -4.16 -21.23
N TRP A 93 4.97 -3.67 -20.56
CA TRP A 93 4.86 -2.66 -19.52
C TRP A 93 4.44 -1.28 -20.03
N ALA A 94 4.67 -0.96 -21.31
CA ALA A 94 4.33 0.34 -21.88
C ALA A 94 2.82 0.46 -22.09
N HIS A 95 2.18 -0.62 -22.55
CA HIS A 95 0.75 -0.65 -22.87
C HIS A 95 -0.08 -1.48 -21.89
N ILE A 96 0.47 -1.82 -20.71
CA ILE A 96 -0.23 -2.66 -19.71
C ILE A 96 -1.61 -2.13 -19.32
N ARG A 97 -1.78 -0.80 -19.30
CA ARG A 97 -3.04 -0.12 -18.95
C ARG A 97 -4.08 -0.14 -20.08
N GLU A 98 -3.67 -0.43 -21.30
CA GLU A 98 -4.55 -0.50 -22.48
C GLU A 98 -5.14 -1.90 -22.65
N ARG A 99 -4.53 -2.91 -22.01
CA ARG A 99 -5.02 -4.28 -22.02
C ARG A 99 -6.31 -4.39 -21.20
N PRO A 100 -7.29 -5.19 -21.64
CA PRO A 100 -8.45 -5.49 -20.81
C PRO A 100 -7.99 -6.16 -19.51
N ALA A 101 -8.60 -5.78 -18.39
CA ALA A 101 -8.37 -6.42 -17.11
C ALA A 101 -8.76 -7.91 -17.19
N ALA A 102 -8.00 -8.78 -16.53
CA ALA A 102 -8.26 -10.22 -16.52
C ALA A 102 -9.61 -10.57 -15.85
N ILE A 103 -10.03 -9.74 -14.89
CA ILE A 103 -11.30 -9.85 -14.19
C ILE A 103 -12.06 -8.55 -14.43
N THR A 104 -13.24 -8.65 -15.04
CA THR A 104 -14.16 -7.53 -15.20
C THR A 104 -15.08 -7.43 -13.99
N ILE A 105 -15.18 -6.24 -13.40
CA ILE A 105 -16.06 -5.99 -12.25
C ILE A 105 -17.42 -5.50 -12.75
N GLU A 106 -18.49 -6.09 -12.22
CA GLU A 106 -19.84 -5.60 -12.46
C GLU A 106 -20.17 -4.47 -11.48
N ILE A 107 -20.66 -3.34 -12.02
CA ILE A 107 -21.05 -2.17 -11.26
C ILE A 107 -22.50 -1.85 -11.60
N LYS A 108 -23.38 -1.88 -10.60
CA LYS A 108 -24.83 -1.70 -10.78
C LYS A 108 -25.24 -0.23 -10.82
N SER A 109 -24.56 0.62 -10.03
CA SER A 109 -24.84 2.05 -9.89
C SER A 109 -23.59 2.82 -9.41
N ILE A 110 -23.66 4.15 -9.39
CA ILE A 110 -22.54 5.01 -8.96
C ILE A 110 -22.20 4.88 -7.46
N ASP A 111 -23.16 4.43 -6.67
CA ASP A 111 -23.10 4.20 -5.23
C ASP A 111 -23.08 2.71 -4.85
N ASP A 112 -22.83 1.83 -5.83
CA ASP A 112 -22.74 0.38 -5.60
C ASP A 112 -21.51 0.02 -4.74
N THR A 113 -21.76 -0.47 -3.53
CA THR A 113 -20.73 -0.95 -2.60
C THR A 113 -20.60 -2.48 -2.58
N SER A 114 -21.26 -3.22 -3.48
CA SER A 114 -21.34 -4.69 -3.42
C SER A 114 -20.02 -5.43 -3.71
N ASN A 115 -19.00 -4.74 -4.19
CA ASN A 115 -17.64 -5.26 -4.37
C ASN A 115 -16.73 -4.99 -3.15
N PHE A 116 -17.28 -4.50 -2.05
CA PHE A 116 -16.59 -4.27 -0.78
C PHE A 116 -17.20 -5.10 0.34
N ASP A 117 -16.40 -5.43 1.36
CA ASP A 117 -16.88 -6.09 2.56
C ASP A 117 -17.74 -5.13 3.40
N GLU A 118 -18.78 -5.67 4.04
CA GLU A 118 -19.53 -4.97 5.07
C GLU A 118 -18.77 -5.06 6.40
N PHE A 119 -18.39 -3.91 6.95
CA PHE A 119 -17.74 -3.84 8.25
C PHE A 119 -18.77 -3.41 9.31
N PRO A 120 -18.75 -4.01 10.51
CA PRO A 120 -19.58 -3.54 11.61
C PRO A 120 -19.23 -2.10 11.97
N GLU A 121 -20.21 -1.34 12.47
CA GLU A 121 -19.95 -0.01 13.01
C GLU A 121 -18.86 -0.10 14.10
N SER A 122 -17.78 0.64 13.91
CA SER A 122 -16.64 0.65 14.82
C SER A 122 -16.73 1.84 15.76
N ASP A 123 -16.47 1.61 17.05
CA ASP A 123 -16.45 2.65 18.09
C ASP A 123 -15.44 3.78 17.84
N ILE A 124 -14.51 3.60 16.88
CA ILE A 124 -13.50 4.61 16.48
C ILE A 124 -14.16 5.88 15.90
N LEU A 125 -15.38 5.77 15.36
CA LEU A 125 -16.13 6.91 14.82
C LEU A 125 -16.93 7.65 15.90
N GLN A 126 -16.99 7.14 17.13
CA GLN A 126 -17.62 7.87 18.21
C GLN A 126 -16.72 9.06 18.57
N PRO A 127 -17.24 10.30 18.51
CA PRO A 127 -16.49 11.46 18.97
C PRO A 127 -16.10 11.22 20.43
N VAL A 128 -14.80 11.07 20.70
CA VAL A 128 -14.33 11.13 22.08
C VAL A 128 -14.80 12.46 22.65
N PRO A 129 -15.54 12.48 23.77
CA PRO A 129 -15.95 13.73 24.37
C PRO A 129 -14.70 14.55 24.62
N ASN A 130 -14.67 15.79 24.11
CA ASN A 130 -13.57 16.73 24.32
C ASN A 130 -13.30 16.80 25.83
N THR A 131 -12.27 16.10 26.31
CA THR A 131 -11.66 16.43 27.59
C THR A 131 -11.21 17.87 27.44
N THR A 132 -11.75 18.71 28.32
CA THR A 132 -11.54 20.16 28.40
C THR A 132 -10.07 20.47 28.70
N GLU A 133 -9.21 20.30 27.70
CA GLU A 133 -7.88 20.88 27.65
C GLU A 133 -8.02 22.26 26.98
N PRO A 134 -7.70 23.36 27.67
CA PRO A 134 -8.01 24.73 27.23
C PRO A 134 -7.12 25.24 26.09
N ASP A 135 -6.48 24.35 25.32
CA ASP A 135 -5.54 24.71 24.27
C ASP A 135 -6.13 24.52 22.87
N PHE A 136 -7.24 25.21 22.61
CA PHE A 136 -7.89 25.24 21.29
C PHE A 136 -6.99 25.81 20.19
N LYS A 137 -5.96 26.59 20.53
CA LYS A 137 -5.02 27.16 19.54
C LYS A 137 -3.97 26.15 19.08
N SER A 138 -3.63 25.14 19.88
CA SER A 138 -2.63 24.13 19.53
C SER A 138 -3.18 22.91 18.78
N LYS A 139 -4.49 22.80 18.58
CA LYS A 139 -5.06 21.66 17.82
C LYS A 139 -5.32 21.98 16.35
N ASP A 140 -5.51 23.25 15.98
CA ASP A 140 -5.86 23.59 14.60
C ASP A 140 -4.61 23.78 13.70
N TRP A 141 -3.46 24.15 14.27
CA TRP A 141 -2.24 24.35 13.47
C TRP A 141 -1.71 23.06 12.84
N VAL A 142 -1.97 21.89 13.44
CA VAL A 142 -1.54 20.60 12.86
C VAL A 142 -2.31 20.26 11.58
N PHE A 143 -3.45 20.92 11.33
CA PHE A 143 -4.24 20.77 10.10
C PHE A 143 -4.06 21.96 9.14
N LEU A 144 -3.16 22.91 9.45
CA LEU A 144 -2.86 24.01 8.54
C LEU A 144 -2.34 23.45 7.21
N ASN A 145 -2.91 23.92 6.09
CA ASN A 145 -2.65 23.43 4.73
C ASN A 145 -3.10 21.99 4.43
N TYR A 146 -3.87 21.35 5.32
CA TYR A 146 -4.45 20.03 5.04
C TYR A 146 -5.54 20.10 3.95
N THR A 147 -6.25 21.24 3.86
CA THR A 147 -7.30 21.43 2.85
C THR A 147 -6.73 21.37 1.44
N TYR A 148 -7.22 20.42 0.64
CA TYR A 148 -6.85 20.25 -0.76
C TYR A 148 -8.07 20.42 -1.67
N LYS A 149 -7.91 21.21 -2.75
CA LYS A 149 -8.93 21.38 -3.80
C LYS A 149 -8.31 21.17 -5.17
N ARG A 150 -8.62 20.01 -5.77
CA ARG A 150 -8.06 19.52 -7.04
C ARG A 150 -8.10 20.51 -8.22
N PHE A 151 -9.08 21.40 -8.24
CA PHE A 151 -9.33 22.31 -9.37
C PHE A 151 -9.20 23.81 -9.03
N GLU A 152 -8.70 24.16 -7.84
CA GLU A 152 -8.38 25.55 -7.57
C GLU A 152 -7.20 25.99 -8.45
N GLY A 153 -7.43 26.96 -9.34
CA GLY A 153 -6.43 27.52 -10.25
C GLY A 153 -6.51 27.07 -11.72
N LEU A 154 -7.15 25.95 -12.06
CA LEU A 154 -7.35 25.53 -13.46
C LEU A 154 -8.57 26.18 -14.12
N THR A 155 -9.60 26.54 -13.33
CA THR A 155 -10.75 27.35 -13.79
C THR A 155 -10.59 28.84 -13.47
N GLN A 156 -9.59 29.23 -12.66
CA GLN A 156 -9.23 30.63 -12.41
C GLN A 156 -8.07 31.07 -13.32
N ARG A 157 -8.36 31.27 -14.62
CA ARG A 157 -7.68 32.35 -15.36
C ARG A 157 -8.29 33.69 -14.93
N GLY A 158 -8.18 34.00 -13.65
CA GLY A 158 -8.63 35.22 -13.03
C GLY A 158 -7.55 35.68 -12.05
N SER A 159 -7.25 36.97 -12.05
CA SER A 159 -6.21 37.58 -11.24
C SER A 159 -6.28 37.16 -9.78
N ILE A 160 -5.13 36.82 -9.20
CA ILE A 160 -4.98 36.56 -7.76
C ILE A 160 -5.66 37.71 -6.98
N PRO A 161 -6.61 37.41 -6.08
CA PRO A 161 -7.27 38.44 -5.28
C PRO A 161 -6.25 39.29 -4.52
N SER A 162 -6.42 40.61 -4.57
CA SER A 162 -5.48 41.59 -4.01
C SER A 162 -5.20 41.41 -2.52
N TYR A 163 -6.12 40.82 -1.76
CA TYR A 163 -5.95 40.55 -0.33
C TYR A 163 -4.89 39.47 -0.03
N MET A 164 -4.55 38.60 -1.00
CA MET A 164 -3.45 37.63 -0.85
C MET A 164 -2.06 38.25 -1.12
N LYS A 165 -1.99 39.50 -1.60
CA LYS A 165 -0.72 40.20 -1.85
C LYS A 165 -0.21 41.00 -0.65
N ALA A 166 -1.03 41.19 0.39
CA ALA A 166 -0.67 41.97 1.56
C ALA A 166 -0.23 41.07 2.71
N GLY A 167 0.99 40.55 2.61
CA GLY A 167 1.58 39.67 3.63
C GLY A 167 3.11 39.62 3.54
N LYS A 168 3.75 40.77 3.27
CA LYS A 168 5.17 41.00 3.51
C LYS A 168 5.34 42.41 4.06
N LEU A 169 5.37 42.51 5.39
CA LEU A 169 6.20 43.45 6.13
C LEU A 169 7.02 42.62 7.11
#